data_AF-A0A543PQL1-F1
#
_entry.id   AF-A0A543PQL1-F1
#
_cell.length_a   1.000
_cell.length_b   1.000
_cell.length_c   1.000
_cell.angle_alpha   90.00
_cell.angle_beta   90.00
_cell.angle_gamma   90.00
#
_symmetry.space_group_name_H-M   'P 1'
#
loop_
_entity.id
_entity.type
_entity.pdbx_description
1 polymer ?
#
loop_
_entity_poly.entity_id
_entity_poly.type
_entity_poly.pdbx_seq_one_letter_code
_entity_poly.pdbx_strand_id
1 'polypeptide(L)'
;MRPDVEAADPWTVVVRGSFLVGLCGTCAWSSPARRARYSVEGDMRAHEVLCRSAAPAQEPVGSRATGQPDDVASGRERLSAQGRS
;
A
#
# COMPACT_ATOMS: atom_id res chain seq x y z
N MET A 1 37.32 -4.90 -0.23
CA MET A 1 36.50 -3.91 0.50
C MET A 1 35.05 -4.18 0.08
N ARG A 2 34.26 -4.90 0.90
CA ARG A 2 32.83 -5.08 0.60
C ARG A 2 32.15 -3.74 0.91
N PRO A 3 31.26 -3.21 0.05
CA PRO A 3 30.55 -1.99 0.37
C PRO A 3 29.77 -2.24 1.66
N ASP A 4 29.99 -1.36 2.63
CA ASP A 4 29.14 -1.19 3.78
C ASP A 4 27.72 -1.02 3.21
N VAL A 5 26.87 -2.03 3.40
CA VAL A 5 25.46 -1.90 3.08
C VAL A 5 24.94 -0.98 4.16
N GLU A 6 25.11 0.33 3.92
CA GLU A 6 24.49 1.39 4.70
C GLU A 6 23.03 0.99 4.81
N ALA A 7 22.63 0.54 6.00
CA ALA A 7 21.29 0.03 6.23
C ALA A 7 20.37 1.21 5.96
N ALA A 8 19.77 1.21 4.76
CA ALA A 8 18.92 2.30 4.31
C ALA A 8 17.88 2.53 5.41
N ASP A 9 17.91 3.74 5.99
CA ASP A 9 16.97 4.13 7.04
C ASP A 9 15.57 3.74 6.55
N PRO A 10 14.78 2.96 7.33
CA PRO A 10 13.54 2.34 6.86
C PRO A 10 12.41 3.36 6.69
N TRP A 11 12.76 4.60 6.44
CA TRP A 11 11.96 5.78 6.66
C TRP A 11 12.04 6.65 5.41
N THR A 12 10.89 6.92 4.82
CA THR A 12 10.79 7.79 3.66
C THR A 12 9.85 8.95 3.98
N VAL A 13 10.31 10.18 3.77
CA VAL A 13 9.44 11.37 3.86
C VAL A 13 9.00 11.77 2.46
N VAL A 14 7.69 11.78 2.23
CA VAL A 14 7.09 12.21 0.96
C VAL A 14 6.39 13.56 1.10
N VAL A 15 6.47 14.37 0.05
CA VAL A 15 5.75 15.64 -0.06
C VAL A 15 4.41 15.40 -0.76
N ARG A 16 3.31 15.84 -0.15
CA ARG A 16 1.95 15.80 -0.70
C ARG A 16 1.34 17.19 -0.62
N GLY A 17 1.52 17.98 -1.68
CA GLY A 17 1.13 19.39 -1.70
C GLY A 17 1.95 20.20 -0.69
N SER A 18 1.28 20.95 0.19
CA SER A 18 1.92 21.74 1.26
C SER A 18 2.27 20.93 2.53
N PHE A 19 2.20 19.60 2.48
CA PHE A 19 2.39 18.73 3.64
C PHE A 19 3.45 17.67 3.40
N LEU A 20 4.03 17.22 4.51
CA LEU A 20 4.99 16.14 4.63
C LEU A 20 4.32 14.95 5.32
N VAL A 21 4.64 13.74 4.84
CA VAL A 21 4.16 12.47 5.40
C VAL A 21 5.35 11.52 5.51
N GLY A 22 5.58 10.94 6.68
CA GLY A 22 6.56 9.88 6.90
C GLY A 22 5.96 8.51 6.62
N LEU A 23 6.71 7.65 5.94
CA LEU A 23 6.32 6.28 5.59
C LEU A 23 7.31 5.30 6.21
N CYS A 24 6.79 4.29 6.91
CA CYS A 24 7.57 3.18 7.42
C CYS A 24 7.72 2.10 6.34
N GLY A 25 8.96 1.79 5.98
CA GLY A 25 9.32 0.72 5.05
C GLY A 25 9.15 -0.68 5.62
N THR A 26 8.84 -0.82 6.91
CA THR A 26 8.74 -2.12 7.60
C THR A 26 7.29 -2.60 7.75
N CYS A 27 6.35 -1.72 8.08
CA CYS A 27 4.97 -2.13 8.42
C CYS A 27 3.88 -1.32 7.68
N ALA A 28 4.23 -0.64 6.59
CA ALA A 28 3.33 0.17 5.76
C ALA A 28 2.60 1.33 6.49
N TRP A 29 2.97 1.63 7.74
CA TRP A 29 2.43 2.74 8.50
C TRP A 29 2.82 4.09 7.86
N SER A 30 1.90 5.05 7.93
CA SER A 30 2.11 6.44 7.50
C SER A 30 1.80 7.42 8.62
N SER A 31 2.62 8.45 8.79
CA SER A 31 2.39 9.51 9.76
C SER A 31 1.20 10.41 9.37
N PRO A 32 0.61 11.14 10.34
CA PRO A 32 -0.25 12.27 10.02
C PRO A 32 0.48 13.30 9.15
N ALA A 33 -0.28 14.04 8.34
CA ALA A 33 0.26 15.13 7.53
C ALA A 33 0.74 16.29 8.42
N ARG A 34 2.02 16.68 8.29
CA ARG A 34 2.59 17.83 9.01
C ARG A 34 3.21 18.82 8.04
N ARG A 35 3.33 20.08 8.47
CA ARG A 35 4.07 21.10 7.72
C ARG A 35 5.53 21.20 8.12
N ALA A 36 5.84 20.96 9.39
CA ALA A 36 7.19 21.00 9.91
C ALA A 36 7.84 19.61 9.83
N ARG A 37 9.07 19.57 9.29
CA ARG A 37 9.84 18.33 9.14
C ARG A 37 10.10 17.65 10.48
N TYR A 38 10.49 18.41 11.49
CA TYR A 38 10.76 17.87 12.84
C TYR A 38 9.54 17.15 13.43
N SER A 39 8.32 17.60 13.13
CA SER A 39 7.11 16.96 13.61
C SER A 39 6.90 15.60 12.96
N VAL A 40 7.13 15.49 11.64
CA VAL A 40 7.08 14.20 10.93
C VAL A 40 8.12 13.25 11.49
N GLU A 41 9.36 13.72 11.69
CA GLU A 41 10.44 12.92 12.26
C GLU A 41 10.13 12.48 13.69
N GLY A 42 9.45 13.32 14.47
CA GLY A 42 8.93 12.97 15.79
C GLY A 42 7.87 11.86 15.76
N ASP A 43 6.89 11.98 14.85
CA ASP A 43 5.85 10.95 14.65
C ASP A 43 6.51 9.61 14.22
N MET A 44 7.53 9.64 13.35
CA MET A 44 8.27 8.46 12.90
C MET A 44 9.04 7.79 14.03
N ARG A 45 9.78 8.55 14.85
CA ARG A 45 10.49 8.01 16.03
C ARG A 45 9.53 7.40 17.06
N ALA A 46 8.39 8.05 17.28
CA ALA A 46 7.36 7.51 18.17
C ALA A 46 6.80 6.17 17.64
N HIS A 47 6.58 6.07 16.32
CA HIS A 47 6.14 4.83 15.69
C HIS A 47 7.20 3.73 15.77
N GLU A 48 8.48 4.03 15.61
CA GLU A 48 9.57 3.04 15.61
C GLU A 48 9.52 2.10 16.83
N VAL A 49 9.23 2.66 18.00
CA VAL A 49 9.09 1.92 19.27
C VAL A 49 8.00 0.84 19.16
N LEU A 50 6.86 1.19 18.56
CA LEU A 50 5.74 0.27 18.37
C LEU A 50 5.97 -0.68 17.19
N CYS A 51 6.58 -0.20 16.11
CA CYS A 51 6.85 -0.97 14.90
C CYS A 51 7.70 -2.21 15.19
N ARG A 52 8.79 -2.04 15.94
CA ARG A 52 9.71 -3.15 16.27
C ARG A 52 9.07 -4.16 17.23
N SER A 53 8.18 -3.67 18.09
CA SER A 53 7.47 -4.51 19.07
C SER A 53 6.32 -5.29 18.44
N ALA A 54 5.73 -4.77 17.36
CA ALA A 54 4.57 -5.34 16.71
C ALA A 54 4.90 -6.29 15.55
N ALA A 55 6.14 -6.29 15.03
CA ALA A 55 6.51 -6.99 13.80
C ALA A 55 6.07 -8.47 13.81
N PRO A 56 4.97 -8.84 13.11
CA PRO A 56 4.73 -10.22 12.75
C PRO A 56 5.59 -10.52 11.52
N ALA A 57 6.15 -11.73 11.43
CA ALA A 57 6.92 -12.19 10.29
C ALA A 57 6.23 -11.78 8.97
N GLN A 58 6.82 -10.81 8.26
CA GLN A 58 6.30 -10.35 6.98
C GLN A 58 6.60 -11.45 5.97
N GLU A 59 5.61 -12.28 5.62
CA GLU A 59 5.69 -13.07 4.40
C GLU A 59 5.65 -12.11 3.21
N PRO A 60 6.55 -12.25 2.22
CA PRO A 60 6.61 -11.34 1.10
C PRO A 60 5.28 -11.40 0.34
N VAL A 61 4.61 -10.26 0.24
CA VAL A 61 3.43 -10.07 -0.62
C VAL A 61 3.88 -10.32 -2.06
N GLY A 62 3.73 -11.57 -2.49
CA GLY A 62 3.99 -12.01 -3.83
C GLY A 62 3.17 -11.21 -4.82
N SER A 63 3.88 -10.60 -5.77
CA SER A 63 3.47 -10.43 -7.17
C SER A 63 2.00 -10.10 -7.40
N ARG A 64 1.78 -8.80 -7.59
CA ARG A 64 0.75 -8.22 -8.45
C ARG A 64 0.50 -9.12 -9.68
N ALA A 65 -0.53 -9.97 -9.62
CA ALA A 65 -0.98 -10.75 -10.75
C ALA A 65 -1.74 -9.82 -11.71
N THR A 66 -1.11 -9.59 -12.85
CA THR A 66 -1.63 -8.86 -14.00
C THR A 66 -2.82 -9.62 -14.60
N GLY A 67 -3.97 -8.94 -14.68
CA GLY A 67 -5.08 -9.08 -15.63
C GLY A 67 -5.52 -10.46 -16.17
N GLN A 68 -6.80 -10.79 -15.93
CA GLN A 68 -7.72 -11.34 -16.95
C GLN A 68 -9.18 -11.20 -16.47
N PRO A 69 -10.01 -10.31 -17.07
CA PRO A 69 -11.45 -10.51 -17.06
C PRO A 69 -11.79 -11.44 -18.24
N ASP A 70 -11.99 -12.73 -17.95
CA ASP A 70 -12.54 -13.64 -18.95
C ASP A 70 -14.04 -13.34 -19.13
N ASP A 71 -14.39 -13.25 -20.40
CA ASP A 71 -15.65 -12.87 -20.99
C ASP A 71 -16.78 -13.83 -20.56
N VAL A 72 -17.82 -13.31 -19.88
CA VAL A 72 -19.11 -14.00 -19.76
C VAL A 72 -20.15 -13.24 -20.58
N ALA A 73 -20.03 -13.35 -21.90
CA ALA A 73 -21.15 -13.22 -22.79
C ALA A 73 -21.73 -14.62 -23.11
N SER A 74 -22.77 -15.06 -22.40
CA SER A 74 -23.81 -15.88 -23.01
C SER A 74 -25.02 -16.04 -22.09
N GLY A 75 -26.18 -15.57 -22.54
CA GLY A 75 -27.44 -15.81 -21.82
C GLY A 75 -28.56 -14.79 -22.03
N ARG A 76 -28.52 -13.98 -23.09
CA ARG A 76 -29.72 -13.28 -23.57
C ARG A 76 -30.43 -14.23 -24.55
N GLU A 77 -31.77 -14.19 -24.50
CA GLU A 77 -32.70 -14.67 -25.52
C GLU A 77 -33.13 -16.15 -25.42
N ARG A 78 -34.31 -16.39 -24.81
CA ARG A 78 -35.46 -17.06 -25.45
C ARG A 78 -36.74 -16.75 -24.67
N LEU A 79 -37.52 -15.76 -25.10
CA LEU A 79 -38.99 -15.77 -24.96
C LEU A 79 -39.57 -14.98 -26.15
N SER A 80 -39.46 -15.60 -27.33
CA SER A 80 -40.18 -15.17 -28.52
C SER A 80 -41.68 -15.36 -28.31
N ALA A 81 -42.43 -14.37 -28.78
CA ALA A 81 -43.88 -14.38 -28.92
C ALA A 81 -44.42 -15.68 -29.54
N GLN A 82 -45.59 -16.09 -29.06
CA GLN A 82 -46.49 -16.95 -29.82
C GLN A 82 -47.92 -16.46 -29.59
N GLY A 83 -48.45 -15.74 -30.57
CA GLY A 83 -49.89 -15.61 -30.78
C GLY A 83 -50.46 -16.88 -31.41
N ARG A 84 -51.74 -17.13 -31.12
CA ARG A 84 -52.73 -18.06 -31.72
C ARG A 84 -53.90 -18.09 -30.71
N SER A 85 -55.18 -17.86 -31.01
CA SER A 85 -55.96 -17.65 -32.23
C SER A 85 -57.23 -16.88 -31.83
#